data_AF-A0A830GT91-F1
#
_entry.id   AF-A0A830GT91-F1
#
_cell.length_a   1.000
_cell.length_b   1.000
_cell.length_c   1.000
_cell.angle_alpha   90.00
_cell.angle_beta   90.00
_cell.angle_gamma   90.00
#
_symmetry.space_group_name_H-M   'P 1'
#
loop_
_entity.id
_entity.type
_entity.pdbx_description
1 polymer ?
#
loop_
_entity_poly.entity_id
_entity_poly.type
_entity_poly.pdbx_seq_one_letter_code
_entity_poly.pdbx_strand_id
1 'polypeptide(L)' 'MDDAVSRYVRELMDPYSPYYSNGLLNSEGMTLLKVIARSVLALNPSLKARFAKARRLRDYEHVSSLMADVAETLGSG' A
#
# COMPACT_ATOMS: atom_id res chain seq x y z
N MET A 1 0.86 -0.77 17.51
CA MET A 1 0.78 -0.64 16.04
C MET A 1 1.31 -1.93 15.43
N ASP A 2 0.67 -2.48 14.40
CA ASP A 2 1.14 -3.75 13.81
C ASP A 2 2.42 -3.48 13.00
N ASP A 3 3.57 -3.80 13.58
CA ASP A 3 4.90 -3.58 12.99
C ASP A 3 5.03 -4.19 11.59
N ALA A 4 4.26 -5.23 11.28
CA ALA A 4 4.24 -5.86 9.97
C ALA A 4 3.61 -4.96 8.90
N VAL A 5 2.50 -4.27 9.21
CA VAL A 5 1.82 -3.37 8.25
C VAL A 5 2.74 -2.20 7.90
N SER A 6 3.38 -1.58 8.90
CA SER A 6 4.33 -0.50 8.68
C SER A 6 5.57 -0.95 7.90
N ARG A 7 5.99 -2.22 8.02
CA ARG A 7 7.04 -2.79 7.18
C ARG A 7 6.56 -2.94 5.73
N TYR A 8 5.37 -3.48 5.49
CA TYR A 8 4.83 -3.64 4.14
C TYR A 8 4.62 -2.30 3.44
N VAL A 9 4.17 -1.27 4.15
CA VAL A 9 4.07 0.10 3.61
C VAL A 9 5.44 0.58 3.11
N ARG A 10 6.49 0.41 3.92
CA ARG A 10 7.87 0.79 3.53
C ARG A 10 8.36 0.02 2.30
N GLU A 11 8.11 -1.28 2.24
CA GLU A 11 8.46 -2.11 1.08
C GLU A 11 7.75 -1.61 -0.20
N LEU A 12 6.45 -1.27 -0.11
CA LEU A 12 5.71 -0.78 -1.28
C LEU A 12 6.06 0.66 -1.67
N MET A 13 6.76 1.41 -0.81
CA MET A 13 7.34 2.72 -1.12
C MET A 13 8.73 2.64 -1.77
N ASP A 14 9.37 1.48 -1.80
CA ASP A 14 10.66 1.30 -2.47
C ASP A 14 10.45 0.84 -3.92
N PRO A 15 10.88 1.62 -4.95
CA PRO A 15 10.73 1.26 -6.35
C PRO A 15 11.54 0.02 -6.75
N TYR A 16 12.56 -0.35 -5.95
CA TYR A 16 13.41 -1.52 -6.18
C TYR A 16 12.99 -2.75 -5.35
N SER A 17 11.88 -2.64 -4.61
CA SER A 17 11.36 -3.75 -3.82
C SER A 17 11.04 -4.96 -4.71
N PRO A 18 11.29 -6.20 -4.24
CA PRO A 18 10.99 -7.42 -4.98
C PRO A 18 9.49 -7.60 -5.29
N TYR A 19 8.61 -6.80 -4.66
CA TYR A 19 7.18 -6.79 -4.93
C TYR A 19 6.81 -6.09 -6.23
N TYR A 20 7.76 -5.42 -6.89
CA TYR A 20 7.59 -4.87 -8.22
C TYR A 20 8.27 -5.73 -9.28
N SER A 21 7.60 -5.91 -10.42
CA SER A 21 8.13 -6.58 -11.59
C SER A 21 7.78 -5.72 -12.80
N ASN A 22 8.80 -5.23 -13.51
CA ASN A 22 8.64 -4.26 -14.60
C ASN A 22 7.85 -3.01 -14.19
N GLY A 23 8.10 -2.49 -12.98
CA GLY A 23 7.45 -1.27 -12.46
C GLY A 23 6.01 -1.45 -11.98
N LEU A 24 5.47 -2.68 -11.99
CA LEU A 24 4.12 -3.01 -11.54
C LEU A 24 4.15 -3.98 -10.35
N LEU A 25 3.20 -3.87 -9.43
CA LEU A 25 3.06 -4.85 -8.35
C LEU A 25 2.85 -6.25 -8.91
N ASN A 26 3.65 -7.20 -8.46
CA ASN A 26 3.47 -8.62 -8.73
C ASN A 26 2.40 -9.23 -7.80
N SER A 27 2.20 -10.55 -7.86
CA SER A 27 1.19 -11.25 -7.04
C SER A 27 1.43 -11.11 -5.53
N GLU A 28 2.69 -11.07 -5.10
CA GLU A 28 3.05 -10.91 -3.69
C GLU A 28 2.80 -9.46 -3.23
N GLY A 29 3.20 -8.47 -4.04
CA GLY A 29 2.89 -7.06 -3.80
C GLY A 29 1.39 -6.78 -3.74
N MET A 30 0.59 -7.45 -4.58
CA MET A 30 -0.87 -7.37 -4.53
C MET A 30 -1.45 -7.98 -3.25
N THR A 31 -0.78 -9.01 -2.71
CA THR A 31 -1.14 -9.62 -1.42
C THR A 31 -0.86 -8.65 -0.28
N LEU A 32 0.31 -8.00 -0.29
CA LEU A 32 0.64 -6.96 0.69
C LEU A 32 -0.36 -5.80 0.65
N LEU A 33 -0.68 -5.30 -0.55
CA LEU A 33 -1.67 -4.24 -0.72
C LEU A 33 -3.02 -4.61 -0.11
N LYS A 34 -3.45 -5.88 -0.22
CA LYS A 34 -4.70 -6.38 0.38
C LYS A 34 -4.62 -6.47 1.91
N VAL A 35 -3.49 -6.87 2.47
CA VAL A 35 -3.28 -6.89 3.93
C VAL A 35 -3.33 -5.47 4.48
N ILE A 36 -2.58 -4.55 3.87
CA ILE A 36 -2.59 -3.12 4.25
C ILE A 36 -4.01 -2.56 4.15
N ALA A 37 -4.74 -2.82 3.06
CA ALA A 37 -6.10 -2.33 2.88
C ALA A 37 -7.05 -2.78 4.01
N ARG A 38 -6.94 -4.03 4.47
CA ARG A 38 -7.80 -4.52 5.57
C ARG A 38 -7.56 -3.76 6.87
N SER A 39 -6.30 -3.51 7.20
CA SER A 39 -5.94 -2.80 8.43
C SER A 39 -6.28 -1.32 8.35
N VAL A 40 -5.98 -0.67 7.22
CA VAL A 40 -6.15 0.78 7.07
C VAL A 40 -7.61 1.17 6.87
N LEU A 41 -8.39 0.42 6.08
CA LEU A 41 -9.77 0.79 5.80
C LEU A 41 -10.70 0.62 7.00
N ALA A 42 -10.30 -0.16 8.01
CA ALA A 42 -10.99 -0.20 9.29
C ALA A 42 -10.85 1.12 10.07
N LEU A 43 -9.72 1.82 9.92
CA LEU A 43 -9.40 3.07 10.59
C LEU A 43 -9.85 4.29 9.77
N ASN A 44 -9.60 4.26 8.47
CA ASN A 44 -9.89 5.35 7.54
C ASN A 44 -10.56 4.83 6.26
N PRO A 45 -11.90 4.67 6.27
CA PRO A 45 -12.65 4.20 5.10
C PRO A 45 -12.56 5.12 3.87
N SER A 46 -12.19 6.40 4.04
CA SER A 46 -12.12 7.37 2.93
C SER A 46 -11.09 6.98 1.87
N LEU A 47 -10.06 6.21 2.24
CA LEU A 47 -9.01 5.74 1.32
C LEU A 47 -9.48 4.62 0.37
N LYS A 48 -10.70 4.10 0.51
CA LYS A 48 -11.21 2.96 -0.28
C LYS A 48 -11.08 3.18 -1.80
N ALA A 49 -11.42 4.37 -2.28
CA ALA A 49 -11.31 4.70 -3.71
C ALA A 49 -9.84 4.71 -4.17
N ARG A 50 -8.92 5.16 -3.33
CA ARG A 50 -7.48 5.17 -3.62
C ARG A 50 -6.90 3.76 -3.68
N PHE A 51 -7.26 2.88 -2.73
CA PHE A 51 -6.92 1.45 -2.80
C PHE A 51 -7.45 0.79 -4.07
N ALA A 52 -8.69 1.08 -4.49
CA ALA A 52 -9.24 0.55 -5.72
C ALA A 52 -8.45 1.03 -6.96
N LYS A 53 -8.06 2.32 -6.98
CA LYS A 53 -7.23 2.89 -8.05
C LYS A 53 -5.86 2.23 -8.12
N ALA A 54 -5.15 2.14 -7.00
CA ALA A 54 -3.82 1.51 -6.92
C ALA A 54 -3.88 0.01 -7.29
N ARG A 55 -4.92 -0.71 -6.84
CA ARG A 55 -5.13 -2.12 -7.19
C ARG A 55 -5.35 -2.32 -8.70
N ARG A 56 -6.04 -1.37 -9.37
CA ARG A 56 -6.31 -1.45 -10.80
C ARG A 56 -5.06 -1.16 -11.63
N LEU A 57 -4.32 -0.10 -11.28
CA LEU A 57 -3.20 0.39 -12.08
C LEU A 57 -1.89 -0.36 -11.77
N ARG A 58 -1.67 -0.68 -10.49
CA ARG A 58 -0.54 -1.47 -9.96
C ARG A 58 0.84 -0.85 -10.14
N ASP A 59 0.97 0.28 -10.80
CA ASP A 59 2.25 0.95 -10.99
C ASP A 59 2.76 1.58 -9.70
N TYR A 60 4.08 1.69 -9.61
CA TYR A 60 4.78 2.25 -8.46
C TYR A 60 4.29 3.66 -8.08
N GLU A 61 4.01 4.53 -9.05
CA GLU A 61 3.60 5.91 -8.78
C GLU A 61 2.29 5.95 -7.99
N HIS A 62 1.28 5.22 -8.46
CA HIS A 62 -0.02 5.16 -7.78
C HIS A 62 0.03 4.41 -6.45
N VAL A 63 0.87 3.38 -6.35
CA VAL A 63 1.00 2.59 -5.12
C VAL A 63 1.76 3.38 -4.06
N SER A 64 2.92 3.98 -4.38
CA SER A 64 3.71 4.78 -3.44
C SER A 64 2.95 6.03 -2.97
N SER A 65 2.21 6.70 -3.87
CA SER A 65 1.33 7.81 -3.51
C SER A 65 0.25 7.40 -2.51
N LEU A 66 -0.36 6.22 -2.69
CA LEU A 66 -1.30 5.66 -1.70
C LEU A 66 -0.60 5.30 -0.38
N MET A 67 0.60 4.72 -0.43
CA MET A 67 1.36 4.34 0.76
C MET A 67 1.73 5.57 1.62
N ALA A 68 1.94 6.73 1.00
CA ALA A 68 2.15 7.98 1.72
C ALA A 68 0.93 8.39 2.56
N ASP A 69 -0.30 8.36 2.00
CA ASP A 69 -1.50 8.70 2.80
C ASP A 69 -1.78 7.63 3.86
N VAL A 70 -1.45 6.37 3.56
CA VAL A 70 -1.53 5.27 4.54
C VAL A 70 -0.58 5.54 5.71
N ALA A 71 0.67 5.93 5.43
CA ALA A 71 1.66 6.24 6.46
C ALA A 71 1.19 7.41 7.35
N GLU A 72 0.60 8.46 6.75
CA GLU A 72 0.01 9.58 7.49
C GLU A 72 -1.16 9.12 8.39
N THR A 73 -2.05 8.27 7.85
CA THR A 73 -3.17 7.69 8.61
C THR A 73 -2.68 6.87 9.80
N LEU A 74 -1.60 6.10 9.62
CA LEU A 74 -1.04 5.25 10.67
C LEU A 74 -0.19 6.02 11.70
N GLY A 75 0.45 7.12 11.29
CA GLY A 75 1.25 7.97 12.19
C GLY A 75 0.43 8.98 12.99
N SER A 76 -0.80 9.25 12.56
CA SER A 76 -1.75 10.15 13.24
C SER A 76 -2.72 9.43 14.19
N GLY A 77 -2.54 8.12 14.40
CA GLY A 77 -3.40 7.25 15.20
C GLY A 77 -2.79 6.79 16.51
#